data_AF-A0A4R4ZRX7-F1
#
_entry.id   AF-A0A4R4ZRX7-F1
#
_cell.length_a   1.000
_cell.length_b   1.000
_cell.length_c   1.000
_cell.angle_alpha   90.00
_cell.angle_beta   90.00
_cell.angle_gamma   90.00
#
_symmetry.space_group_name_H-M   'P 1'
#
loop_
_entity.id
_entity.type
_entity.pdbx_description
1 polymer ?
#
loop_
_entity_poly.entity_id
_entity_poly.type
_entity_poly.pdbx_seq_one_letter_code
_entity_poly.pdbx_strand_id
1 'polypeptide(L)'
;MRAAMGLLVIVGCVALAGCASERDKLLEAGDKSCTALNARFAGDLAFGEGVGMNDLAKMSERARLAEELAAEVRKLPAGETDQAALNKWLDSLASWAEEERKLAEAIKTAKFGSDMAIAMQVTIPDSVAKTTAEAASTVGFTTCSQTKEWMAFPK
;
A
#
# COMPACT_ATOMS: atom_id res chain seq x y z
N MET A 1 20.98 -67.68 10.59
CA MET A 1 19.98 -66.66 10.97
C MET A 1 20.41 -65.34 10.33
N ARG A 2 19.48 -64.66 9.66
CA ARG A 2 19.68 -63.37 8.97
C ARG A 2 19.80 -62.22 9.98
N ALA A 3 20.65 -61.23 9.69
CA ALA A 3 20.44 -59.80 9.95
C ALA A 3 21.60 -59.04 9.27
N ALA A 4 21.43 -58.56 8.04
CA ALA A 4 20.84 -57.26 7.66
C ALA A 4 21.88 -56.11 7.70
N MET A 5 22.20 -55.65 6.49
CA MET A 5 22.89 -54.42 6.14
C MET A 5 22.40 -53.23 6.95
N GLY A 6 23.35 -52.46 7.51
CA GLY A 6 23.12 -51.10 7.97
C GLY A 6 24.02 -50.15 7.18
N LEU A 7 23.65 -49.88 5.93
CA LEU A 7 24.23 -48.81 5.13
C LEU A 7 23.76 -47.48 5.76
N LEU A 8 24.64 -46.83 6.52
CA LEU A 8 24.44 -45.46 7.01
C LEU A 8 24.45 -44.53 5.80
N VAL A 9 23.28 -44.30 5.22
CA VAL A 9 23.05 -43.19 4.30
C VAL A 9 23.25 -41.92 5.11
N ILE A 10 24.42 -41.30 4.92
CA ILE A 10 24.64 -39.90 5.29
C ILE A 10 23.70 -39.11 4.38
N VAL A 11 22.46 -38.90 4.85
CA VAL A 11 21.52 -37.98 4.27
C VAL A 11 22.19 -36.62 4.41
N GLY A 12 22.81 -36.18 3.32
CA GLY A 12 23.32 -34.82 3.21
C GLY A 12 22.20 -33.88 3.62
N CYS A 13 22.46 -33.07 4.64
CA CYS A 13 21.73 -31.83 4.83
C CYS A 13 21.97 -31.00 3.56
N VAL A 14 21.11 -31.22 2.56
CA VAL A 14 20.83 -30.23 1.54
C VAL A 14 20.27 -29.06 2.33
N ALA A 15 21.16 -28.13 2.67
CA ALA A 15 20.78 -26.81 3.11
C ALA A 15 19.93 -26.23 1.98
N LEU A 16 18.61 -26.41 2.08
CA LEU A 16 17.62 -25.56 1.47
C LEU A 16 17.79 -24.17 2.11
N ALA A 17 18.91 -23.51 1.85
CA ALA A 17 18.98 -22.07 1.79
C ALA A 17 18.14 -21.69 0.57
N GLY A 18 16.82 -21.78 0.73
CA GLY A 18 15.85 -21.49 -0.30
C GLY A 18 16.09 -20.05 -0.73
N CYS A 19 16.58 -19.87 -1.96
CA CYS A 19 16.44 -18.59 -2.63
C CYS A 19 14.94 -18.31 -2.67
N ALA A 20 14.44 -17.45 -1.78
CA ALA A 20 13.09 -16.93 -1.85
C ALA A 20 12.85 -16.48 -3.30
N SER A 21 11.72 -16.90 -3.87
CA SER A 21 11.42 -16.58 -5.26
C SER A 21 11.34 -15.06 -5.43
N GLU A 22 11.53 -14.55 -6.65
CA GLU A 22 11.40 -13.11 -6.90
C GLU A 22 10.03 -12.58 -6.47
N ARG A 23 8.98 -13.40 -6.65
CA ARG A 23 7.64 -13.13 -6.13
C ARG A 23 7.61 -13.00 -4.62
N ASP A 24 8.22 -13.93 -3.88
CA ASP A 24 8.24 -13.85 -2.41
C ASP A 24 8.97 -12.59 -1.93
N LYS A 25 10.08 -12.23 -2.58
CA LYS A 25 10.82 -10.99 -2.29
C LYS A 25 10.01 -9.74 -2.58
N LEU A 26 9.28 -9.71 -3.71
CA LEU A 26 8.37 -8.63 -4.06
C LEU A 26 7.30 -8.47 -2.99
N LEU A 27 6.61 -9.56 -2.64
CA LEU A 27 5.51 -9.56 -1.68
C LEU A 27 5.98 -9.13 -0.28
N GLU A 28 7.08 -9.71 0.21
CA GLU A 28 7.64 -9.37 1.53
C GLU A 28 8.07 -7.90 1.60
N ALA A 29 8.82 -7.42 0.62
CA ALA A 29 9.29 -6.04 0.62
C ALA A 29 8.14 -5.03 0.41
N GLY A 30 7.19 -5.33 -0.47
CA GLY A 30 6.01 -4.51 -0.69
C GLY A 30 5.14 -4.38 0.56
N ASP A 31 4.80 -5.51 1.21
CA ASP A 31 4.00 -5.49 2.44
C ASP A 31 4.74 -4.82 3.61
N LYS A 32 6.06 -4.94 3.68
CA LYS A 32 6.87 -4.21 4.67
C LYS A 32 6.80 -2.70 4.47
N SER A 33 6.94 -2.20 3.23
CA SER A 33 6.80 -0.77 2.95
C SER A 33 5.36 -0.28 3.26
N CYS A 34 4.33 -1.07 2.93
CA CYS A 34 2.96 -0.75 3.30
C CYS A 34 2.71 -0.77 4.81
N THR A 35 3.38 -1.63 5.58
CA THR A 35 3.30 -1.62 7.06
C THR A 35 3.77 -0.29 7.62
N ALA A 36 4.92 0.21 7.14
CA ALA A 36 5.45 1.50 7.57
C ALA A 36 4.52 2.67 7.18
N LEU A 37 3.95 2.60 5.98
CA LEU A 37 2.97 3.58 5.51
C LEU A 37 1.70 3.59 6.37
N ASN A 38 1.12 2.41 6.63
CA ASN A 38 -0.07 2.25 7.45
C ASN A 38 0.16 2.80 8.87
N ALA A 39 1.34 2.57 9.46
CA ALA A 39 1.68 3.10 10.77
C ALA A 39 1.69 4.64 10.80
N ARG A 40 2.20 5.30 9.75
CA ARG A 40 2.15 6.76 9.61
C ARG A 40 0.70 7.24 9.46
N PHE A 41 -0.09 6.58 8.61
CA PHE A 41 -1.47 6.97 8.30
C PHE A 41 -2.42 6.77 9.49
N ALA A 42 -2.17 5.76 10.34
CA ALA A 42 -2.90 5.54 11.58
C ALA A 42 -2.36 6.38 12.76
N GLY A 43 -1.16 6.95 12.62
CA GLY A 43 -0.46 7.70 13.65
C GLY A 43 -0.44 9.21 13.36
N ASP A 44 0.73 9.73 13.02
CA ASP A 44 0.99 11.17 12.88
C ASP A 44 0.28 11.81 11.67
N LEU A 45 -0.08 11.02 10.66
CA LEU A 45 -0.81 11.47 9.47
C LEU A 45 -2.30 11.09 9.51
N ALA A 46 -2.80 10.60 10.63
CA ALA A 46 -4.22 10.35 10.80
C ALA A 46 -5.02 11.66 10.72
N PHE A 47 -6.18 11.60 10.06
CA PHE A 47 -7.18 12.67 10.20
C PHE A 47 -8.07 12.39 11.41
N GLY A 48 -8.59 13.46 12.02
CA GLY A 48 -9.51 13.35 13.15
C GLY A 48 -10.94 13.11 12.70
N GLU A 49 -11.92 13.56 13.49
CA GLU A 49 -13.35 13.49 13.13
C GLU A 49 -13.70 14.32 11.89
N GLY A 50 -12.83 15.27 11.51
CA GLY A 50 -12.98 16.09 10.33
C GLY A 50 -11.64 16.42 9.70
N VAL A 51 -11.73 16.94 8.48
CA VAL A 51 -10.61 17.31 7.65
C VAL A 51 -10.71 18.80 7.34
N GLY A 52 -9.60 19.54 7.49
CA GLY A 52 -9.60 20.98 7.22
C GLY A 52 -8.24 21.56 6.90
N MET A 53 -8.12 22.89 6.97
CA MET A 53 -6.90 23.62 6.63
C MET A 53 -5.65 23.14 7.37
N ASN A 54 -5.80 22.62 8.60
CA ASN A 54 -4.70 22.10 9.41
C ASN A 54 -4.17 20.74 8.91
N ASP A 55 -4.92 20.04 8.05
CA ASP A 55 -4.56 18.73 7.51
C ASP A 55 -3.92 18.81 6.11
N LEU A 56 -3.81 20.00 5.51
CA LEU A 56 -3.20 20.19 4.19
C LEU A 56 -1.77 19.63 4.11
N ALA A 57 -0.99 19.82 5.17
CA ALA A 57 0.35 19.27 5.27
C ALA A 57 0.34 17.74 5.34
N LYS A 58 -0.63 17.15 6.05
CA LYS A 58 -0.79 15.70 6.14
C LYS A 58 -1.19 15.12 4.78
N MET A 59 -2.16 15.70 4.07
CA MET A 59 -2.56 15.23 2.72
C MET A 59 -1.39 15.24 1.75
N SER A 60 -0.64 16.34 1.74
CA SER A 60 0.56 16.47 0.90
C SER A 60 1.60 15.41 1.23
N GLU A 61 1.82 15.15 2.53
CA GLU A 61 2.75 14.12 2.99
C GLU A 61 2.26 12.70 2.67
N ARG A 62 0.96 12.43 2.83
CA ARG A 62 0.36 11.13 2.50
C ARG A 62 0.45 10.83 1.00
N ALA A 63 0.16 11.82 0.15
CA ALA A 63 0.35 11.71 -1.30
C ALA A 63 1.82 11.43 -1.66
N ARG A 64 2.77 12.17 -1.06
CA ARG A 64 4.20 11.95 -1.25
C ARG A 64 4.62 10.53 -0.87
N LEU A 65 4.19 10.04 0.30
CA LEU A 65 4.54 8.70 0.77
C LEU A 65 3.93 7.59 -0.09
N ALA A 66 2.73 7.78 -0.64
CA ALA A 66 2.13 6.84 -1.59
C ALA A 66 2.94 6.76 -2.90
N GLU A 67 3.44 7.89 -3.40
CA GLU A 67 4.33 7.91 -4.57
C GLU A 67 5.70 7.29 -4.30
N GLU A 68 6.24 7.52 -3.10
CA GLU A 68 7.49 6.89 -2.67
C GLU A 68 7.34 5.37 -2.57
N LEU A 69 6.23 4.89 -2.00
CA LEU A 69 5.88 3.48 -2.01
C LEU A 69 5.82 2.93 -3.45
N ALA A 70 5.15 3.65 -4.37
CA ALA A 70 5.08 3.23 -5.77
C ALA A 70 6.48 3.14 -6.42
N ALA A 71 7.35 4.11 -6.12
CA ALA A 71 8.71 4.17 -6.64
C ALA A 71 9.63 3.10 -6.03
N GLU A 72 9.44 2.75 -4.76
CA GLU A 72 10.14 1.66 -4.08
C GLU A 72 9.73 0.30 -4.67
N VAL A 73 8.43 0.02 -4.74
CA VAL A 73 7.95 -1.28 -5.21
C VAL A 73 8.25 -1.49 -6.69
N ARG A 74 8.22 -0.44 -7.52
CA ARG A 74 8.59 -0.54 -8.95
C ARG A 74 10.05 -0.96 -9.17
N LYS A 75 10.94 -0.80 -8.18
CA LYS A 75 12.34 -1.25 -8.25
C LYS A 75 12.53 -2.71 -7.84
N LEU A 76 11.50 -3.34 -7.26
CA LEU A 76 11.57 -4.73 -6.83
C LEU A 76 11.44 -5.67 -8.03
N PRO A 77 12.14 -6.82 -8.04
CA PRO A 77 12.02 -7.79 -9.11
C PRO A 77 10.61 -8.40 -9.10
N ALA A 78 9.91 -8.32 -10.24
CA ALA A 78 8.61 -8.92 -10.44
C ALA A 78 8.67 -9.91 -11.61
N GLY A 79 8.13 -11.11 -11.41
CA GLY A 79 8.00 -12.07 -12.50
C GLY A 79 7.05 -11.58 -13.59
N GLU A 80 7.22 -12.07 -14.82
CA GLU A 80 6.40 -11.66 -15.99
C GLU A 80 4.89 -11.80 -15.73
N THR A 81 4.48 -12.83 -15.00
CA THR A 81 3.06 -13.09 -14.66
C THR A 81 2.45 -12.04 -13.73
N ASP A 82 3.27 -11.38 -12.93
CA ASP A 82 2.83 -10.46 -11.87
C ASP A 82 2.85 -9.00 -12.35
N GLN A 83 3.53 -8.72 -13.45
CA GLN A 83 3.82 -7.37 -13.90
C GLN A 83 2.57 -6.56 -14.29
N ALA A 84 1.57 -7.22 -14.89
CA ALA A 84 0.31 -6.57 -15.23
C ALA A 84 -0.50 -6.18 -13.97
N ALA A 85 -0.60 -7.08 -13.00
CA ALA A 85 -1.26 -6.81 -11.73
C ALA A 85 -0.52 -5.72 -10.94
N LEU A 86 0.81 -5.79 -10.92
CA LEU A 86 1.66 -4.82 -10.25
C LEU A 86 1.50 -3.42 -10.85
N ASN A 87 1.55 -3.30 -12.17
CA ASN A 87 1.34 -2.01 -12.84
C ASN A 87 -0.05 -1.43 -12.53
N LYS A 88 -1.10 -2.25 -12.56
CA LYS A 88 -2.45 -1.80 -12.21
C LYS A 88 -2.53 -1.26 -10.77
N TRP A 89 -1.86 -1.92 -9.82
CA TRP A 89 -1.80 -1.43 -8.44
C TRP A 89 -1.00 -0.12 -8.33
N LEU A 90 0.15 -0.02 -8.99
CA LEU A 90 0.96 1.20 -9.02
C LEU A 90 0.20 2.39 -9.63
N ASP A 91 -0.59 2.15 -10.68
CA ASP A 91 -1.43 3.18 -11.30
C ASP A 91 -2.56 3.61 -10.35
N SER A 92 -3.17 2.66 -9.64
CA SER A 92 -4.21 2.95 -8.64
C SER A 92 -3.64 3.77 -7.47
N LEU A 93 -2.42 3.46 -7.02
CA LEU A 93 -1.73 4.20 -5.97
C LEU A 93 -1.39 5.64 -6.41
N ALA A 94 -1.02 5.84 -7.67
CA ALA A 94 -0.85 7.17 -8.25
C ALA A 94 -2.16 7.96 -8.30
N SER A 95 -3.26 7.33 -8.72
CA SER A 95 -4.59 7.96 -8.68
C SER A 95 -4.99 8.34 -7.26
N TRP A 96 -4.72 7.48 -6.27
CA TRP A 96 -4.99 7.79 -4.86
C TRP A 96 -4.20 9.03 -4.38
N ALA A 97 -2.91 9.12 -4.71
CA ALA A 97 -2.09 10.28 -4.39
C ALA A 97 -2.56 11.57 -5.10
N GLU A 98 -3.08 11.45 -6.32
CA GLU A 98 -3.67 12.58 -7.04
C GLU A 98 -4.95 13.08 -6.35
N GLU A 99 -5.81 12.18 -5.86
CA GLU A 99 -7.02 12.55 -5.13
C GLU A 99 -6.73 13.25 -3.79
N GLU A 100 -5.70 12.80 -3.05
CA GLU A 100 -5.20 13.53 -1.86
C GLU A 100 -4.82 14.99 -2.19
N ARG A 101 -4.15 15.21 -3.32
CA ARG A 101 -3.76 16.56 -3.75
C ARG A 101 -4.95 17.41 -4.19
N LYS A 102 -5.90 16.82 -4.92
CA LYS A 102 -7.13 17.52 -5.33
C LYS A 102 -7.93 17.93 -4.11
N LEU A 103 -8.02 17.06 -3.11
CA LEU A 103 -8.65 17.37 -1.83
C LEU A 103 -7.94 18.53 -1.12
N ALA A 104 -6.61 18.48 -1.02
CA ALA A 104 -5.83 19.56 -0.42
C ALA A 104 -6.04 20.90 -1.14
N GLU A 105 -6.05 20.92 -2.47
CA GLU A 105 -6.29 22.13 -3.25
C GLU A 105 -7.74 22.62 -3.12
N ALA A 106 -8.72 21.72 -3.07
CA ALA A 106 -10.12 22.07 -2.83
C ALA A 106 -10.31 22.75 -1.47
N ILE A 107 -9.69 22.22 -0.41
CA ILE A 107 -9.74 22.81 0.94
C ILE A 107 -9.04 24.16 0.97
N LYS A 108 -7.88 24.27 0.33
CA LYS A 108 -7.10 25.51 0.28
C LYS A 108 -7.81 26.65 -0.48
N THR A 109 -8.56 26.32 -1.52
CA THR A 109 -9.25 27.29 -2.38
C THR A 109 -10.70 27.57 -1.94
N ALA A 110 -11.23 26.77 -1.01
CA ALA A 110 -12.54 26.99 -0.43
C ALA A 110 -12.62 28.34 0.29
N LYS A 111 -13.58 29.18 -0.11
CA LYS A 111 -13.91 30.40 0.61
C LYS A 111 -14.69 30.06 1.89
N PHE A 112 -14.37 30.74 2.99
CA PHE A 112 -15.11 30.65 4.24
C PHE A 112 -16.61 30.93 4.00
N GLY A 113 -17.47 29.95 4.27
CA GLY A 113 -18.90 29.99 3.97
C GLY A 113 -19.36 28.77 3.16
N SER A 114 -19.96 29.00 1.99
CA SER A 114 -20.58 27.96 1.14
C SER A 114 -19.59 26.92 0.61
N ASP A 115 -18.39 27.36 0.25
CA ASP A 115 -17.42 26.53 -0.46
C ASP A 115 -16.69 25.58 0.48
N MET A 116 -16.57 25.95 1.77
CA MET A 116 -15.94 25.10 2.77
C MET A 116 -16.80 23.88 3.10
N ALA A 117 -18.13 24.02 3.13
CA ALA A 117 -19.01 22.86 3.29
C ALA A 117 -18.95 21.91 2.08
N ILE A 118 -18.71 22.43 0.87
CA ILE A 118 -18.52 21.63 -0.33
C ILE A 118 -17.14 20.97 -0.32
N ALA A 119 -16.08 21.69 0.02
CA ALA A 119 -14.72 21.16 0.13
C ALA A 119 -14.58 20.11 1.25
N MET A 120 -15.30 20.28 2.36
CA MET A 120 -15.39 19.27 3.43
C MET A 120 -16.19 18.03 3.03
N GLN A 121 -17.00 18.11 1.96
CA GLN A 121 -17.67 16.96 1.34
C GLN A 121 -16.84 16.33 0.20
N VAL A 122 -15.76 17.01 -0.25
CA VAL A 122 -14.79 16.38 -1.15
C VAL A 122 -14.06 15.35 -0.30
N THR A 123 -14.29 14.08 -0.62
CA THR A 123 -13.60 12.95 -0.01
C THR A 123 -12.65 12.40 -1.04
N ILE A 124 -11.55 11.77 -0.61
CA ILE A 124 -10.92 10.76 -1.49
C ILE A 124 -12.04 9.77 -1.76
N PRO A 125 -12.46 9.55 -3.02
CA PRO A 125 -13.62 8.73 -3.26
C PRO A 125 -13.36 7.34 -2.68
N ASP A 126 -14.28 6.83 -1.85
CA ASP A 126 -14.23 5.47 -1.30
C ASP A 126 -13.91 4.43 -2.39
N SER A 127 -14.35 4.70 -3.63
CA SER A 127 -14.04 3.92 -4.81
C SER A 127 -12.56 3.86 -5.14
N VAL A 128 -11.78 4.95 -5.05
CA VAL A 128 -10.34 4.96 -5.39
C VAL A 128 -9.53 4.20 -4.35
N ALA A 129 -9.81 4.42 -3.05
CA ALA A 129 -9.16 3.66 -1.98
C ALA A 129 -9.48 2.16 -2.09
N LYS A 130 -10.75 1.82 -2.38
CA LYS A 130 -11.18 0.43 -2.60
C LYS A 130 -10.55 -0.19 -3.85
N THR A 131 -10.51 0.52 -4.98
CA THR A 131 -9.86 0.06 -6.20
C THR A 131 -8.37 -0.20 -5.96
N THR A 132 -7.70 0.67 -5.19
CA THR A 132 -6.30 0.47 -4.78
C THR A 132 -6.14 -0.78 -3.92
N ALA A 133 -7.06 -1.02 -2.98
CA ALA A 133 -7.10 -2.22 -2.12
C ALA A 133 -7.23 -3.51 -2.95
N GLU A 134 -8.19 -3.53 -3.87
CA GLU A 134 -8.49 -4.67 -4.73
C GLU A 134 -7.33 -4.96 -5.68
N ALA A 135 -6.71 -3.91 -6.23
CA ALA A 135 -5.52 -4.04 -7.06
C ALA A 135 -4.34 -4.61 -6.28
N ALA A 136 -4.08 -4.14 -5.04
CA ALA A 136 -3.06 -4.70 -4.16
C ALA A 136 -3.27 -6.20 -3.90
N SER A 137 -4.51 -6.57 -3.57
CA SER A 137 -4.89 -7.96 -3.32
C SER A 137 -4.71 -8.84 -4.56
N THR A 138 -4.89 -8.29 -5.77
CA THR A 138 -4.69 -9.01 -7.03
C THR A 138 -3.21 -9.35 -7.26
N VAL A 139 -2.29 -8.48 -6.84
CA VAL A 139 -0.84 -8.78 -6.84
C VAL A 139 -0.51 -9.88 -5.83
N GLY A 140 -1.20 -9.86 -4.69
CA GLY A 140 -0.96 -10.73 -3.54
C GLY A 140 -0.47 -9.98 -2.29
N PHE A 141 -0.42 -8.64 -2.33
CA PHE A 141 -0.07 -7.83 -1.17
C PHE A 141 -1.19 -7.88 -0.12
N THR A 142 -0.85 -8.35 1.07
CA THR A 142 -1.80 -8.53 2.17
C THR A 142 -1.95 -7.27 3.01
N THR A 143 -0.85 -6.53 3.21
CA THR A 143 -0.82 -5.31 4.01
C THR A 143 -1.21 -4.10 3.16
N CYS A 144 -0.73 -4.04 1.92
CA CYS A 144 -1.10 -2.96 1.00
C CYS A 144 -2.59 -2.98 0.61
N SER A 145 -3.30 -4.09 0.81
CA SER A 145 -4.75 -4.19 0.56
C SER A 145 -5.60 -3.69 1.74
N GLN A 146 -4.98 -3.28 2.84
CA GLN A 146 -5.68 -2.71 4.01
C GLN A 146 -5.94 -1.20 3.86
N THR A 147 -6.04 -0.69 2.62
CA THR A 147 -6.23 0.75 2.34
C THR A 147 -7.56 1.32 2.84
N LYS A 148 -8.49 0.49 3.33
CA LYS A 148 -9.69 0.99 4.04
C LYS A 148 -9.33 1.85 5.25
N GLU A 149 -8.19 1.60 5.87
CA GLU A 149 -7.68 2.41 6.99
C GLU A 149 -7.08 3.74 6.53
N TRP A 150 -6.82 3.89 5.23
CA TRP A 150 -6.37 5.15 4.65
C TRP A 150 -7.55 6.11 4.44
N MET A 151 -8.78 5.61 4.49
CA MET A 151 -9.97 6.44 4.45
C MET A 151 -10.22 6.98 5.84
N ALA A 152 -9.99 8.28 6.04
CA ALA A 152 -10.49 8.95 7.22
C ALA A 152 -11.54 9.96 6.77
N PHE A 153 -12.75 9.44 6.54
CA PHE A 153 -13.96 10.23 6.53
C PHE A 153 -14.96 9.58 7.48
N PRO A 154 -15.71 10.38 8.26
CA PRO A 154 -16.80 9.83 9.05
C PRO A 154 -17.83 9.19 8.11
N LYS A 155 -18.36 8.03 8.55
CA LYS A 155 -19.55 7.42 7.97
C LYS A 155 -20.79 8.28 8.21
#